data_AF-A0A5C5WLG6-F1
#
_entry.id   AF-A0A5C5WLG6-F1
#
_cell.length_a   1.000
_cell.length_b   1.000
_cell.length_c   1.000
_cell.angle_alpha   90.00
_cell.angle_beta   90.00
_cell.angle_gamma   90.00
#
_symmetry.space_group_name_H-M   'P 1'
#
loop_
_entity.id
_entity.type
_entity.pdbx_description
1 polymer ?
#
loop_
_entity_poly.entity_id
_entity_poly.type
_entity_poly.pdbx_seq_one_letter_code
_entity_poly.pdbx_strand_id
1 'polypeptide(L)'
;MLFSSSLSSIRDRFFTTNYGSTIILKACGFVEEHHARILSAEDGQVRVRIGFTMFEQFLYNCPRMRPVDVMLRVRHLDDHEEAGEMKELLPAAKCSQVDVEILPKSVGWSQPEFEQFSRKLLWSLRSHFVSPA
;
A
#
# COMPACT_ATOMS: atom_id res chain seq x y z
N MET A 1 -14.03 8.77 30.86
CA MET A 1 -12.66 8.29 30.52
C MET A 1 -12.60 8.16 29.01
N LEU A 2 -11.93 9.10 28.32
CA LEU A 2 -11.78 9.09 26.87
C LEU A 2 -10.52 8.30 26.54
N PHE A 3 -10.65 6.99 26.31
CA PHE A 3 -9.58 6.22 25.70
C PHE A 3 -9.50 6.64 24.24
N SER A 4 -8.61 7.59 23.94
CA SER A 4 -8.11 7.79 22.58
C SER A 4 -7.29 6.56 22.24
N SER A 5 -7.95 5.50 21.76
CA SER A 5 -7.27 4.45 21.01
C SER A 5 -6.80 5.11 19.73
N SER A 6 -5.54 5.56 19.70
CA SER A 6 -4.89 5.94 18.46
C SER A 6 -4.96 4.71 17.54
N LEU A 7 -5.75 4.80 16.47
CA LEU A 7 -5.82 3.75 15.47
C LEU A 7 -4.40 3.47 14.98
N SER A 8 -3.95 2.23 15.09
CA SER A 8 -2.60 1.86 14.72
C SER A 8 -2.49 1.72 13.19
N SER A 9 -1.40 2.24 12.63
CA SER A 9 -1.05 1.99 11.24
C SER A 9 -0.92 0.48 10.99
N ILE A 10 -1.43 -0.01 9.87
CA ILE A 10 -1.25 -1.41 9.47
C ILE A 10 -0.09 -1.48 8.49
N ARG A 11 0.88 -2.35 8.77
CA ARG A 11 2.08 -2.54 7.96
C ARG A 11 2.14 -3.97 7.45
N ASP A 12 2.58 -4.13 6.22
CA ASP A 12 2.80 -5.42 5.60
C ASP A 12 4.02 -5.37 4.68
N ARG A 13 4.57 -6.54 4.36
CA ARG A 13 5.69 -6.68 3.44
C ARG A 13 5.46 -7.90 2.56
N PHE A 14 5.78 -7.75 1.28
CA PHE A 14 5.86 -8.87 0.34
C PHE A 14 6.98 -8.67 -0.67
N PHE A 15 7.35 -9.75 -1.35
CA PHE A 15 8.34 -9.74 -2.42
C PHE A 15 7.64 -9.92 -3.77
N THR A 16 8.18 -9.26 -4.80
CA THR A 16 7.70 -9.37 -6.17
C THR A 16 8.89 -9.55 -7.12
N THR A 17 8.70 -10.36 -8.16
CA THR A 17 9.66 -10.50 -9.26
C THR A 17 9.57 -9.36 -10.27
N ASN A 18 8.59 -8.45 -10.11
CA ASN A 18 8.53 -7.24 -10.90
C ASN A 18 9.69 -6.30 -10.51
N TYR A 19 10.25 -5.59 -11.48
CA TYR A 19 11.41 -4.73 -11.27
C TYR A 19 11.21 -3.37 -11.94
N GLY A 20 11.87 -2.35 -11.39
CA GLY A 20 11.88 -0.97 -11.90
C GLY A 20 10.48 -0.40 -12.16
N SER A 21 10.32 0.22 -13.33
CA SER A 21 9.10 0.96 -13.72
C SER A 21 7.83 0.11 -13.78
N THR A 22 7.93 -1.22 -13.87
CA THR A 22 6.78 -2.14 -13.88
C THR A 22 6.01 -2.10 -12.57
N ILE A 23 6.69 -1.88 -11.44
CA ILE A 23 6.06 -1.75 -10.13
C ILE A 23 5.22 -0.46 -10.06
N ILE A 24 5.73 0.64 -10.63
CA ILE A 24 5.02 1.91 -10.71
C ILE A 24 3.78 1.76 -11.59
N LEU A 25 3.91 1.10 -12.76
CA LEU A 25 2.77 0.84 -13.65
C LEU A 25 1.68 -0.01 -12.97
N LYS A 26 2.07 -1.03 -12.19
CA LYS A 26 1.12 -1.81 -11.39
C LYS A 26 0.46 -1.00 -10.28
N ALA A 27 1.20 -0.08 -9.65
CA ALA A 27 0.60 0.87 -8.72
C ALA A 27 -0.44 1.76 -9.42
N CYS A 28 -0.22 2.17 -10.67
CA CYS A 28 -1.20 2.91 -11.46
C CYS A 28 -2.47 2.07 -11.75
N GLY A 29 -2.32 0.79 -12.12
CA GLY A 29 -3.48 -0.10 -12.29
C GLY A 29 -4.29 -0.28 -11.01
N PHE A 30 -3.61 -0.40 -9.87
CA PHE A 30 -4.27 -0.42 -8.55
C PHE A 30 -5.00 0.88 -8.24
N VAL A 31 -4.43 2.03 -8.63
CA VAL A 31 -5.03 3.35 -8.48
C VAL A 31 -6.33 3.46 -9.28
N GLU A 32 -6.35 2.97 -10.51
CA GLU A 32 -7.56 2.98 -11.34
C GLU A 32 -8.68 2.11 -10.75
N GLU A 33 -8.35 0.86 -10.37
CA GLU A 33 -9.35 -0.09 -9.84
C GLU A 33 -9.97 0.36 -8.52
N HIS A 34 -9.17 0.99 -7.65
CA HIS A 34 -9.64 1.44 -6.34
C HIS A 34 -10.11 2.90 -6.33
N HIS A 35 -10.21 3.53 -7.50
CA HIS A 35 -10.48 4.97 -7.65
C HIS A 35 -9.61 5.81 -6.69
N ALA A 36 -8.35 5.43 -6.57
CA ALA A 36 -7.41 6.08 -5.70
C ALA A 36 -6.85 7.35 -6.34
N ARG A 37 -6.24 8.20 -5.53
CA ARG A 37 -5.53 9.40 -5.97
C ARG A 37 -4.07 9.31 -5.57
N ILE A 38 -3.16 9.53 -6.51
CA ILE A 38 -1.73 9.65 -6.20
C ILE A 38 -1.51 10.96 -5.44
N LEU A 39 -0.93 10.86 -4.24
CA LEU A 39 -0.55 12.00 -3.41
C LEU A 39 0.90 12.41 -3.68
N SER A 40 1.79 11.42 -3.83
CA SER A 40 3.18 11.62 -4.23
C SER A 40 3.73 10.37 -4.90
N ALA A 41 4.65 10.56 -5.84
CA ALA A 41 5.44 9.50 -6.47
C ALA A 41 6.89 9.98 -6.52
N GLU A 42 7.73 9.34 -5.71
CA GLU A 42 9.17 9.58 -5.60
C GLU A 42 9.89 8.27 -5.96
N ASP A 43 11.20 8.33 -6.22
CA ASP A 43 11.98 7.13 -6.53
C ASP A 43 11.88 6.10 -5.40
N GLY A 44 11.36 4.92 -5.72
CA GLY A 44 11.15 3.84 -4.74
C GLY A 44 10.01 4.08 -3.74
N GLN A 45 9.19 5.13 -3.88
CA GLN A 45 8.07 5.40 -2.97
C GLN A 45 6.83 5.96 -3.69
N VAL A 46 5.68 5.36 -3.45
CA VAL A 46 4.38 5.85 -3.94
C VAL A 46 3.42 6.02 -2.78
N ARG A 47 2.77 7.18 -2.68
CA ARG A 47 1.68 7.43 -1.72
C ARG A 47 0.38 7.64 -2.47
N VAL A 48 -0.64 6.88 -2.11
CA VAL A 48 -1.96 6.96 -2.71
C VAL A 48 -3.03 7.12 -1.62
N ARG A 49 -4.10 7.83 -1.94
CA ARG A 49 -5.30 7.94 -1.11
C ARG A 49 -6.43 7.18 -1.76
N ILE A 50 -7.09 6.33 -0.99
CA ILE A 50 -8.31 5.63 -1.43
C ILE A 50 -9.49 6.27 -0.71
N GLY A 51 -10.53 6.61 -1.47
CA GLY A 51 -11.71 7.30 -0.96
C GLY A 51 -11.53 8.81 -0.85
N PHE A 52 -12.55 9.49 -0.35
CA PHE A 52 -12.67 10.95 -0.36
C PHE A 52 -12.81 11.50 1.04
N THR A 53 -12.18 12.64 1.32
CA THR A 53 -12.42 13.39 2.56
C THR A 53 -13.85 13.91 2.64
N MET A 54 -14.33 14.25 3.83
CA MET A 54 -15.68 14.81 4.02
C MET A 54 -15.93 16.06 3.16
N PHE A 55 -14.89 16.89 3.00
CA PHE A 55 -14.93 18.08 2.16
C PHE A 55 -15.07 17.72 0.67
N GLU A 56 -14.29 16.76 0.19
CA GLU A 56 -14.36 16.28 -1.19
C GLU A 56 -15.69 15.58 -1.50
N GLN A 57 -16.22 14.79 -0.56
CA GLN A 57 -17.54 14.16 -0.71
C GLN A 57 -18.65 15.20 -0.88
N PHE A 58 -18.57 16.30 -0.13
CA PHE A 58 -19.54 17.39 -0.21
C PHE A 58 -19.44 18.18 -1.52
N LEU A 59 -18.23 18.54 -1.95
CA LEU A 59 -18.00 19.35 -3.16
C LEU A 59 -18.27 18.60 -4.47
N TYR A 60 -17.91 17.32 -4.51
CA TYR A 60 -17.91 16.54 -5.76
C TYR A 60 -19.03 15.50 -5.83
N ASN A 61 -19.93 15.46 -4.83
CA ASN A 61 -21.01 14.47 -4.71
C ASN A 61 -20.49 13.01 -4.86
N CYS A 62 -19.32 12.73 -4.29
CA CYS A 62 -18.66 11.44 -4.40
C CYS A 62 -19.24 10.40 -3.42
N PRO A 63 -19.04 9.09 -3.69
CA PRO A 63 -19.44 8.03 -2.77
C PRO A 63 -18.87 8.25 -1.36
N ARG A 64 -19.69 7.93 -0.33
CA ARG A 64 -19.32 8.01 1.08
C ARG A 64 -18.37 6.88 1.48
N MET A 65 -17.14 6.95 0.98
CA MET A 65 -16.08 6.02 1.33
C MET A 65 -15.08 6.72 2.27
N ARG A 66 -14.84 6.14 3.44
CA ARG A 66 -13.92 6.70 4.43
C ARG A 66 -12.48 6.63 3.90
N PRO A 67 -11.74 7.74 3.90
CA PRO A 67 -10.45 7.79 3.24
C PRO A 67 -9.37 7.05 4.04
N VAL A 68 -8.49 6.36 3.32
CA VAL A 68 -7.23 5.82 3.84
C VAL A 68 -6.08 6.27 2.96
N ASP A 69 -4.92 6.51 3.58
CA ASP A 69 -3.67 6.73 2.86
C ASP A 69 -2.88 5.42 2.86
N VAL A 70 -2.40 5.01 1.69
CA VAL A 70 -1.54 3.85 1.49
C VAL A 70 -0.19 4.34 1.00
N MET A 71 0.87 3.88 1.65
CA MET A 71 2.23 4.17 1.29
C MET A 71 2.91 2.86 0.88
N LEU A 72 3.43 2.84 -0.33
CA LEU A 72 4.21 1.76 -0.92
C LEU A 72 5.67 2.21 -0.97
N ARG A 73 6.58 1.43 -0.38
CA ARG A 73 8.02 1.62 -0.50
C ARG A 73 8.62 0.40 -1.17
N VAL A 74 9.40 0.63 -2.21
CA VAL A 74 9.94 -0.40 -3.08
C VAL A 74 11.45 -0.39 -2.93
N ARG A 75 12.01 -1.52 -2.54
CA ARG A 75 13.46 -1.71 -2.38
C ARG A 75 13.92 -2.80 -3.34
N HIS A 76 14.85 -2.46 -4.22
CA HIS A 76 15.48 -3.44 -5.10
C HIS A 76 16.55 -4.21 -4.34
N LEU A 77 16.42 -5.53 -4.31
CA LEU A 77 17.44 -6.41 -3.76
C LEU A 77 18.32 -6.83 -4.95
N ASP A 78 19.20 -5.93 -5.37
CA ASP A 78 20.26 -6.30 -6.32
C ASP A 78 21.42 -6.97 -5.57
N ASP A 79 22.08 -7.90 -6.25
CA ASP A 79 22.96 -8.98 -5.75
C ASP A 79 24.20 -8.59 -4.91
N HIS A 80 24.34 -7.36 -4.40
CA HIS A 80 25.63 -6.85 -3.94
C HIS A 80 25.82 -6.36 -2.51
N GLU A 81 24.83 -6.26 -1.61
CA GLU A 81 25.13 -5.65 -0.29
C GLU A 81 24.58 -6.27 1.00
N GLU A 82 24.03 -7.49 1.02
CA GLU A 82 23.78 -8.18 2.30
C GLU A 82 24.38 -9.60 2.31
N ALA A 83 25.69 -9.63 2.43
CA ALA A 83 26.44 -10.78 2.94
C ALA A 83 26.01 -11.03 4.40
N GLY A 84 25.43 -12.20 4.67
CA GLY A 84 25.11 -12.60 6.04
C GLY A 84 24.21 -13.81 6.13
N GLU A 85 22.89 -13.61 6.09
CA GLU A 85 21.97 -14.61 6.64
C GLU A 85 20.69 -14.86 5.83
N MET A 86 20.41 -14.11 4.76
CA MET A 86 19.14 -14.22 4.01
C MET A 86 19.23 -14.92 2.65
N LYS A 87 20.40 -15.46 2.29
CA LYS A 87 20.64 -16.06 0.97
C LYS A 87 19.94 -17.42 0.76
N GLU A 88 19.49 -18.09 1.81
CA GLU A 88 18.87 -19.42 1.71
C GLU A 88 17.34 -19.40 1.52
N LEU A 89 16.68 -18.26 1.68
CA LEU A 89 15.20 -18.17 1.64
C LEU A 89 14.65 -17.39 0.43
N LEU A 90 15.49 -16.71 -0.33
CA LEU A 90 15.06 -15.95 -1.50
C LEU A 90 15.32 -16.76 -2.77
N PRO A 91 14.32 -16.87 -3.68
CA PRO A 91 14.55 -17.48 -4.98
C PRO A 91 15.65 -16.71 -5.72
N ALA A 92 16.52 -17.42 -6.45
CA ALA A 92 17.67 -16.89 -7.18
C ALA A 92 17.33 -15.88 -8.31
N ALA A 93 16.10 -15.37 -8.35
CA ALA A 93 15.62 -14.37 -9.28
C ALA A 93 15.71 -12.98 -8.66
N LYS A 94 15.99 -11.97 -9.48
CA LYS A 94 15.95 -10.56 -9.07
C LYS A 94 14.58 -10.23 -8.48
N CYS A 95 14.54 -9.94 -7.18
CA CYS A 95 13.33 -9.65 -6.45
C CYS A 95 13.35 -8.20 -5.95
N SER A 96 12.18 -7.56 -5.94
CA SER A 96 11.97 -6.30 -5.25
C SER A 96 11.14 -6.56 -4.00
N GLN A 97 11.52 -5.95 -2.89
CA GLN A 97 10.72 -5.92 -1.68
C GLN A 97 9.76 -4.72 -1.73
N VAL A 98 8.49 -4.96 -1.43
CA VAL A 98 7.48 -3.91 -1.29
C VAL A 98 7.02 -3.87 0.16
N ASP A 99 7.31 -2.76 0.84
CA ASP A 99 6.75 -2.45 2.15
C ASP A 99 5.50 -1.60 1.98
N VAL A 100 4.41 -2.00 2.64
CA VAL A 100 3.12 -1.31 2.60
C VAL A 100 2.79 -0.78 3.99
N GLU A 101 2.33 0.46 4.05
CA GLU A 101 1.79 1.08 5.26
C GLU A 101 0.43 1.72 4.95
N ILE A 102 -0.61 1.35 5.71
CA ILE A 102 -1.98 1.86 5.57
C ILE A 102 -2.31 2.69 6.81
N LEU A 103 -2.74 3.93 6.57
CA LEU A 103 -3.03 4.93 7.58
C LEU A 103 -4.49 5.40 7.47
N PRO A 104 -5.27 5.38 8.56
CA PRO A 104 -6.62 5.95 8.55
C PRO A 104 -6.53 7.48 8.49
N LYS A 105 -7.32 8.12 7.61
CA LYS A 105 -7.40 9.59 7.53
C LYS A 105 -8.59 10.21 8.22
N SER A 106 -9.67 9.45 8.42
CA SER A 106 -10.87 9.92 9.11
C SER A 106 -10.94 9.40 10.54
N VAL A 107 -11.47 10.21 11.46
CA VAL A 107 -11.64 9.87 12.89
C VAL A 107 -12.80 8.88 13.15
N GLY A 108 -13.50 8.41 12.12
CA GLY A 108 -14.69 7.55 12.22
C GLY A 108 -14.44 6.05 12.00
N TRP A 109 -13.19 5.59 12.08
CA TRP A 109 -12.89 4.17 11.99
C TRP A 109 -12.93 3.52 13.37
N SER A 110 -13.58 2.37 13.48
CA SER A 110 -13.29 1.45 14.59
C SER A 110 -12.05 0.61 14.23
N GLN A 111 -11.23 0.27 15.22
CA GLN A 111 -10.04 -0.57 15.02
C GLN A 111 -10.34 -1.89 14.26
N PRO A 112 -11.33 -2.72 14.65
CA PRO A 112 -11.59 -3.99 13.96
C PRO A 112 -12.05 -3.80 12.50
N GLU A 113 -12.81 -2.74 12.26
CA GLU A 113 -13.29 -2.40 10.91
C GLU A 113 -12.15 -1.92 10.00
N PHE A 114 -11.25 -1.09 10.55
CA PHE A 114 -10.06 -0.64 9.85
C PHE A 114 -9.11 -1.80 9.53
N GLU A 115 -8.93 -2.72 10.47
CA GLU A 115 -8.15 -3.94 10.25
C GLU A 115 -8.74 -4.82 9.16
N GLN A 116 -10.04 -5.07 9.18
CA GLN A 116 -10.71 -5.88 8.18
C GLN A 116 -10.61 -5.25 6.78
N PHE A 117 -10.83 -3.93 6.68
CA PHE A 117 -10.68 -3.19 5.44
C PHE A 117 -9.25 -3.27 4.91
N SER A 118 -8.26 -3.02 5.77
CA SER A 118 -6.85 -3.02 5.41
C SER A 118 -6.37 -4.41 4.98
N ARG A 119 -6.84 -5.50 5.61
CA ARG A 119 -6.53 -6.86 5.17
C ARG A 119 -7.04 -7.15 3.76
N LYS A 120 -8.26 -6.73 3.42
CA LYS A 120 -8.80 -6.87 2.05
C LYS A 120 -7.96 -6.08 1.05
N LEU A 121 -7.56 -4.87 1.44
CA LEU A 121 -6.74 -4.02 0.60
C LEU A 121 -5.34 -4.60 0.36
N LEU A 122 -4.70 -5.12 1.40
CA LEU A 122 -3.41 -5.81 1.32
C LEU A 122 -3.49 -7.05 0.44
N TRP A 123 -4.58 -7.82 0.53
CA TRP A 123 -4.80 -8.97 -0.33
C TRP A 123 -4.91 -8.57 -1.81
N SER A 124 -5.67 -7.51 -2.11
CA SER A 124 -5.77 -6.97 -3.47
C SER A 124 -4.43 -6.43 -4.01
N LEU A 125 -3.68 -5.71 -3.17
CA LEU A 125 -2.33 -5.27 -3.51
C LEU A 125 -1.43 -6.47 -3.84
N ARG A 126 -1.41 -7.49 -2.98
CA ARG A 126 -0.61 -8.70 -3.23
C ARG A 126 -1.02 -9.38 -4.54
N SER A 127 -2.30 -9.52 -4.86
CA SER A 127 -2.72 -10.10 -6.14
C SER A 127 -2.20 -9.30 -7.33
N HIS A 128 -2.24 -7.96 -7.28
CA HIS A 128 -1.71 -7.10 -8.34
C HIS A 128 -0.21 -7.25 -8.55
N PHE A 129 0.54 -7.23 -7.44
CA PHE A 129 2.00 -7.24 -7.50
C PHE A 129 2.61 -8.64 -7.66
N VAL A 130 1.91 -9.71 -7.25
CA VAL A 130 2.41 -11.09 -7.36
C VAL A 130 1.98 -11.75 -8.67
N SER A 131 0.86 -11.34 -9.29
CA SER A 131 0.46 -11.88 -10.59
C SER A 131 1.52 -11.56 -11.66
N PRO A 132 1.95 -12.54 -12.47
CA PRO A 132 2.75 -12.25 -13.66
C PRO A 132 1.94 -11.33 -14.60
N ALA A 133 2.62 -10.37 -15.22
CA ALA A 133 2.07 -9.51 -16.26
C ALA A 133 1.96 -10.25 -17.59
#